data_AF-A0A1F5JFW9-F1
#
_entry.id   AF-A0A1F5JFW9-F1
#
_cell.length_a   1.000
_cell.length_b   1.000
_cell.length_c   1.000
_cell.angle_alpha   90.00
_cell.angle_beta   90.00
_cell.angle_gamma   90.00
#
_symmetry.space_group_name_H-M   'P 1'
#
loop_
_entity.id
_entity.type
_entity.pdbx_description
1 polymer ?
#
loop_
_entity_poly.entity_id
_entity_poly.type
_entity_poly.pdbx_seq_one_letter_code
_entity_poly.pdbx_strand_id
1 'polypeptide(L)' 'MQRAIINISMPPAMAKRIKKLAKEENRTQSELLREAFRTYEWRRDWAKIKAVGRATALRMGIKTDEDVERIAG' A
#
# COMPACT_ATOMS: atom_id res chain seq x y z
N MET A 1 15.90 -14.34 8.09
CA MET A 1 14.51 -13.93 8.38
C MET A 1 13.65 -15.16 8.56
N GLN A 2 12.91 -15.28 9.66
CA GLN A 2 11.99 -16.40 9.90
C GLN A 2 10.74 -16.25 9.02
N ARG A 3 10.24 -17.35 8.43
CA ARG A 3 9.01 -17.38 7.62
C ARG A 3 7.96 -18.21 8.37
N ALA A 4 6.72 -17.72 8.39
CA ALA A 4 5.58 -18.45 8.91
C ALA A 4 4.64 -18.86 7.76
N ILE A 5 3.95 -19.99 7.93
CA ILE A 5 2.91 -20.45 7.00
C ILE A 5 1.58 -19.82 7.43
N ILE A 6 0.87 -19.23 6.47
CA ILE A 6 -0.48 -18.70 6.67
C ILE A 6 -1.42 -19.46 5.75
N ASN A 7 -2.42 -20.12 6.33
CA ASN A 7 -3.51 -20.76 5.57
C ASN A 7 -4.66 -19.77 5.41
N ILE A 8 -5.14 -19.62 4.17
CA ILE A 8 -6.20 -18.67 3.81
C ILE A 8 -7.24 -19.35 2.92
N SER A 9 -8.51 -19.22 3.28
CA SER A 9 -9.62 -19.62 2.43
C SER A 9 -10.04 -18.45 1.56
N MET A 10 -10.34 -18.71 0.28
CA MET A 10 -10.71 -17.71 -0.71
C MET A 10 -11.89 -18.20 -1.55
N PRO A 11 -12.80 -17.32 -2.01
CA PRO A 11 -13.80 -17.70 -2.99
C PRO A 11 -13.14 -18.33 -4.24
N PRO A 12 -13.68 -19.42 -4.81
CA PRO A 12 -13.02 -20.15 -5.90
C PRO A 12 -12.64 -19.28 -7.10
N ALA A 13 -13.53 -18.35 -7.47
CA ALA A 13 -13.27 -17.40 -8.55
C ALA A 13 -12.07 -16.48 -8.26
N MET A 14 -11.89 -16.07 -7.00
CA MET A 14 -10.76 -15.23 -6.58
C MET A 14 -9.45 -16.03 -6.61
N ALA A 15 -9.46 -17.26 -6.08
CA ALA A 15 -8.30 -18.15 -6.12
C ALA A 15 -7.81 -18.39 -7.56
N LYS A 16 -8.75 -18.58 -8.51
CA LYS A 16 -8.43 -18.72 -9.94
C LYS A 16 -7.75 -17.47 -10.51
N ARG A 17 -8.22 -16.27 -10.14
CA ARG A 17 -7.60 -15.01 -10.57
C ARG A 17 -6.20 -14.81 -9.97
N ILE A 18 -6.02 -15.10 -8.68
CA ILE A 18 -4.70 -15.04 -8.01
C ILE A 18 -3.70 -15.95 -8.74
N LYS A 19 -4.09 -17.21 -8.99
CA LYS A 19 -3.23 -18.16 -9.71
C LYS A 19 -2.89 -17.69 -11.13
N LYS A 20 -3.87 -17.12 -11.86
CA LYS A 20 -3.67 -16.60 -13.21
C LYS A 20 -2.69 -15.42 -13.20
N LEU A 21 -2.90 -14.43 -12.35
CA LEU A 21 -2.07 -13.23 -12.27
C LEU A 21 -0.62 -13.58 -11.88
N ALA A 22 -0.44 -14.43 -10.87
CA ALA A 22 0.89 -14.88 -10.47
C ALA A 22 1.64 -15.56 -11.63
N LYS A 23 0.94 -16.35 -12.46
CA LYS A 23 1.52 -16.98 -13.66
C LYS A 23 1.89 -15.94 -14.74
N GLU A 24 1.02 -14.96 -15.00
CA GLU A 24 1.27 -13.90 -15.97
C GLU A 24 2.51 -13.06 -15.60
N GLU A 25 2.72 -12.83 -14.30
CA GLU A 25 3.84 -12.07 -13.75
C GLU A 25 5.06 -12.94 -13.41
N ASN A 26 5.05 -14.21 -13.80
CA ASN A 26 6.14 -15.17 -13.59
C ASN A 26 6.61 -15.27 -12.12
N ARG A 27 5.64 -15.23 -11.18
CA ARG A 27 5.88 -15.28 -9.73
C ARG A 27 4.99 -16.29 -9.01
N THR A 28 5.28 -16.58 -7.76
CA THR A 28 4.45 -17.45 -6.92
C THR A 28 3.23 -16.71 -6.35
N GLN A 29 2.15 -17.45 -6.05
CA GLN A 29 0.98 -16.88 -5.37
C GLN A 29 1.35 -16.25 -4.02
N SER A 30 2.28 -16.86 -3.28
CA SER A 30 2.78 -16.33 -2.01
C SER A 30 3.57 -15.03 -2.17
N GLU A 31 4.24 -14.80 -3.29
CA GLU A 31 4.89 -13.50 -3.58
C GLU A 31 3.86 -12.44 -3.89
N LEU A 32 2.93 -12.73 -4.79
CA LEU A 32 1.81 -11.84 -5.13
C LEU A 32 1.03 -11.41 -3.87
N LEU A 33 0.68 -12.36 -3.00
CA LEU A 33 -0.10 -12.06 -1.79
C LEU A 33 0.70 -11.27 -0.74
N ARG A 34 2.01 -11.54 -0.60
CA ARG A 34 2.87 -10.75 0.29
C ARG A 34 3.03 -9.31 -0.20
N GLU A 35 3.16 -9.11 -1.51
CA GLU A 35 3.21 -7.77 -2.10
C GLU A 35 1.87 -7.05 -1.91
N ALA A 36 0.75 -7.73 -2.19
CA ALA A 36 -0.58 -7.17 -1.98
C ALA A 36 -0.79 -6.73 -0.52
N PHE A 37 -0.31 -7.51 0.45
CA PHE A 37 -0.36 -7.14 1.86
C PHE A 37 0.48 -5.90 2.17
N ARG A 38 1.74 -5.81 1.69
CA ARG A 38 2.59 -4.62 1.85
C ARG A 38 1.95 -3.39 1.23
N THR A 39 1.35 -3.52 0.04
CA THR A 39 0.63 -2.42 -0.62
C THR A 39 -0.58 -1.97 0.21
N TYR A 40 -1.30 -2.91 0.83
CA TYR A 40 -2.41 -2.58 1.72
C TYR A 40 -1.94 -1.83 2.97
N GLU A 41 -0.88 -2.30 3.64
CA GLU A 41 -0.28 -1.61 4.79
C GLU A 41 0.17 -0.19 4.43
N TRP A 42 0.95 -0.06 3.35
CA TRP A 42 1.41 1.24 2.85
C TRP A 42 0.24 2.19 2.60
N ARG A 43 -0.81 1.74 1.91
CA ARG A 43 -2.00 2.57 1.64
C ARG A 43 -2.69 3.00 2.94
N ARG A 44 -2.80 2.10 3.91
CA ARG A 44 -3.41 2.38 5.22
C ARG A 44 -2.60 3.42 5.99
N ASP A 45 -1.28 3.32 6.00
CA ASP A 45 -0.43 4.27 6.72
C ASP A 45 -0.34 5.61 5.99
N TRP A 46 -0.26 5.61 4.67
CA TRP A 46 -0.29 6.83 3.86
C TRP A 46 -1.59 7.61 4.05
N ALA A 47 -2.73 6.92 4.26
CA ALA A 47 -3.99 7.58 4.58
C ALA A 47 -3.93 8.35 5.90
N LYS A 48 -3.25 7.82 6.92
CA LYS A 48 -3.04 8.51 8.21
C LYS A 48 -2.11 9.70 8.06
N ILE A 49 -0.98 9.52 7.37
CA ILE A 49 -0.01 10.60 7.12
C ILE A 49 -0.69 11.76 6.39
N LYS A 50 -1.47 11.48 5.35
CA LYS A 50 -2.23 12.51 4.62
C LYS A 50 -3.29 13.21 5.47
N ALA A 51 -3.86 12.57 6.48
CA ALA A 51 -4.80 13.22 7.38
C ALA A 51 -4.07 14.24 8.26
N VAL A 52 -2.94 13.86 8.84
CA VAL A 52 -2.09 14.75 9.65
C VAL A 52 -1.53 15.88 8.78
N GLY A 53 -0.98 15.56 7.61
CA GLY A 53 -0.41 16.53 6.67
C GLY A 53 -1.43 17.59 6.24
N ARG A 54 -2.68 17.20 5.95
CA ARG A 54 -3.76 18.15 5.63
C ARG A 54 -4.07 19.10 6.79
N ALA A 55 -4.17 18.58 8.01
CA ALA A 55 -4.41 19.42 9.19
C ALA A 55 -3.25 20.41 9.43
N THR A 56 -2.01 19.94 9.28
CA THR A 56 -0.81 20.79 9.41
C THR A 56 -0.75 21.85 8.31
N ALA A 57 -1.00 21.49 7.05
CA ALA A 57 -1.01 22.43 5.93
C ALA A 57 -2.05 23.54 6.13
N LEU A 58 -3.26 23.18 6.58
CA LEU A 58 -4.30 24.15 6.90
C LEU A 58 -3.87 25.11 8.03
N ARG A 59 -3.27 24.57 9.11
CA ARG A 59 -2.77 25.38 10.23
C ARG A 59 -1.63 26.32 9.81
N MET A 60 -0.80 25.89 8.86
CA MET A 60 0.36 26.64 8.38
C MET A 60 0.06 27.51 7.15
N GLY A 61 -1.18 27.49 6.64
CA GLY A 61 -1.58 28.25 5.46
C GLY A 61 -0.92 27.78 4.15
N ILE A 62 -0.38 26.56 4.11
CA ILE A 62 0.28 25.98 2.92
C ILE A 62 -0.80 25.59 1.91
N LYS A 63 -0.73 26.13 0.70
CA LYS A 63 -1.73 25.92 -0.36
C LYS A 63 -1.14 25.40 -1.66
N THR A 64 0.15 25.65 -1.89
CA THR A 64 0.85 25.38 -3.14
C THR A 64 2.13 24.59 -2.89
N ASP A 65 2.66 23.98 -3.93
CA ASP A 65 3.94 23.29 -3.85
C ASP A 65 5.08 24.29 -3.59
N GLU A 66 4.98 25.53 -4.08
CA GLU A 66 5.93 26.60 -3.75
C GLU A 66 5.93 26.97 -2.25
N ASP A 67 4.79 26.83 -1.56
CA ASP A 67 4.73 27.05 -0.12
C ASP A 67 5.46 25.95 0.65
N VAL A 68 5.47 24.73 0.12
CA VAL A 68 6.21 23.60 0.71
C VAL A 68 7.71 23.81 0.50
N GLU A 69 8.13 24.17 -0.72
CA GLU A 69 9.54 24.42 -1.05
C GLU A 69 10.13 25.53 -0.17
N ARG A 70 9.37 26.60 0.11
CA ARG A 70 9.80 27.69 1.00
C ARG A 70 10.08 27.25 2.44
N ILE A 71 9.49 26.13 2.88
CA ILE A 71 9.61 25.61 4.26
C ILE A 71 10.65 24.49 4.34
N ALA A 72 10.78 23.68 3.28
CA ALA A 72 11.52 22.43 3.29
C ALA A 72 12.82 22.43 2.45
N GLY A 73 13.00 23.42 1.57
CA GLY A 73 14.25 23.67 0.84
C GLY A 73 15.23 24.52 1.65
#